data_AF-A0A1C3NRU9-F1
#
_entry.id   AF-A0A1C3NRU9-F1
#
_cell.length_a   1.000
_cell.length_b   1.000
_cell.length_c   1.000
_cell.angle_alpha   90.00
_cell.angle_beta   90.00
_cell.angle_gamma   90.00
#
_symmetry.space_group_name_H-M   'P 1'
#
loop_
_entity.id
_entity.type
_entity.pdbx_description
1 polymer ?
#
loop_
_entity_poly.entity_id
_entity_poly.type
_entity_poly.pdbx_seq_one_letter_code
_entity_poly.pdbx_strand_id
1 'polypeptide(L)'
;MTNTLPRTNTAFAFDPTTGEYIGPVTVYLSELEGRYPLPPNTVANAPTPPAGLYQRHRLSPLSGTWELVPDYRGVMLYSTATAAPIANTLALGDALPQGCTTSQPITFLPSDYRRNVWDALRASWRADPDYSAALVWEKATGAIAPRLTAGTALPGQLTTVAPPVSTDGTLVWDEGAQTWSVQPNVSDTATV
;
A
#
# COMPACT_ATOMS: atom_id res chain seq x y z
N MET A 1 29.32 24.02 -46.70
CA MET A 1 29.13 22.59 -46.39
C MET A 1 27.64 22.33 -46.40
N THR A 2 27.11 21.66 -47.42
CA THR A 2 25.69 21.27 -47.46
C THR A 2 25.50 20.13 -46.47
N ASN A 3 24.83 20.40 -45.36
CA ASN A 3 24.53 19.40 -44.36
C ASN A 3 23.47 18.45 -44.92
N THR A 4 23.91 17.30 -45.46
CA THR A 4 23.01 16.29 -46.00
C THR A 4 22.30 15.60 -44.84
N LEU A 5 20.98 15.72 -44.77
CA LEU A 5 20.17 15.03 -43.77
C LEU A 5 20.35 13.50 -43.89
N PRO A 6 20.33 12.74 -42.77
CA PRO A 6 20.41 11.29 -42.83
C PRO A 6 19.21 10.67 -43.58
N ARG A 7 19.37 9.44 -44.10
CA ARG A 7 18.30 8.74 -44.83
C ARG A 7 17.07 8.43 -43.98
N THR A 8 17.25 8.35 -42.67
CA THR A 8 16.21 8.05 -41.70
C THR A 8 16.30 8.98 -40.50
N ASN A 9 15.16 9.22 -39.88
CA ASN A 9 15.05 9.88 -38.58
C ASN A 9 13.98 9.16 -37.74
N THR A 10 13.79 9.62 -36.51
CA THR A 10 12.79 9.08 -35.59
C THR A 10 11.68 10.09 -35.38
N ALA A 11 10.44 9.64 -35.57
CA ALA A 11 9.24 10.30 -35.10
C ALA A 11 8.68 9.53 -33.89
N PHE A 12 7.70 10.10 -33.20
CA PHE A 12 7.15 9.55 -31.97
C PHE A 12 5.63 9.47 -32.11
N ALA A 13 5.11 8.24 -32.07
CA ALA A 13 3.71 7.95 -32.28
C ALA A 13 2.89 8.12 -31.00
N PHE A 14 1.65 8.57 -31.15
CA PHE A 14 0.68 8.66 -30.08
C PHE A 14 -0.65 8.00 -30.47
N ASP A 15 -1.40 7.56 -29.46
CA ASP A 15 -2.77 7.11 -29.63
C ASP A 15 -3.66 8.32 -29.98
N PRO A 16 -4.41 8.29 -31.09
CA PRO A 16 -5.19 9.45 -31.53
C PRO A 16 -6.37 9.79 -30.61
N THR A 17 -6.81 8.86 -29.75
CA THR A 17 -7.93 9.06 -28.84
C THR A 17 -7.47 9.60 -27.49
N THR A 18 -6.41 9.02 -26.93
CA THR A 18 -5.93 9.35 -25.58
C THR A 18 -4.73 10.29 -25.58
N GLY A 19 -4.05 10.43 -26.72
CA GLY A 19 -2.75 11.11 -26.84
C GLY A 19 -1.59 10.32 -26.26
N GLU A 20 -1.80 9.10 -25.75
CA GLU A 20 -0.76 8.30 -25.09
C GLU A 20 0.41 8.00 -26.03
N TYR A 21 1.65 8.18 -25.57
CA TYR A 21 2.83 7.79 -26.33
C TYR A 21 2.88 6.27 -26.54
N ILE A 22 2.92 5.85 -27.81
CA ILE A 22 2.93 4.43 -28.20
C ILE A 22 4.36 3.94 -28.46
N GLY A 23 5.24 4.80 -28.97
CA GLY A 23 6.62 4.42 -29.26
C GLY A 23 7.26 5.24 -30.38
N PRO A 24 8.56 5.00 -30.64
CA PRO A 24 9.26 5.61 -31.75
C PRO A 24 8.87 4.94 -33.07
N VAL A 25 8.88 5.70 -34.15
CA VAL A 25 8.63 5.26 -35.52
C VAL A 25 9.76 5.76 -36.40
N THR A 26 10.34 4.88 -37.21
CA THR A 26 11.33 5.27 -38.21
C THR A 26 10.65 5.99 -39.37
N VAL A 27 11.15 7.18 -39.71
CA VAL A 27 10.70 7.96 -40.88
C VAL A 27 11.86 8.12 -41.86
N TYR A 28 11.53 8.19 -43.15
CA TYR A 28 12.51 8.23 -44.24
C TYR A 28 12.58 9.64 -44.83
N LEU A 29 13.79 10.06 -45.22
CA LEU A 29 14.00 11.33 -45.91
C LEU A 29 13.32 11.28 -47.28
N SER A 30 12.44 12.25 -47.55
CA SER A 30 12.00 12.52 -48.91
C SER A 30 13.07 13.33 -49.61
N GLU A 31 13.81 12.72 -50.55
CA GLU A 31 14.84 13.42 -51.31
C GLU A 31 14.27 14.58 -52.15
N LEU A 32 13.02 14.44 -52.62
CA LEU A 32 12.31 15.47 -53.37
C LEU A 32 11.95 16.68 -52.50
N GLU A 33 11.48 16.44 -51.27
CA GLU A 33 11.01 17.51 -50.37
C GLU A 33 12.07 18.01 -49.40
N GLY A 34 13.22 17.32 -49.29
CA GLY A 34 14.30 17.66 -48.36
C GLY A 34 13.91 17.58 -46.89
N ARG A 35 12.87 16.80 -46.54
CA ARG A 35 12.33 16.66 -45.17
C ARG A 35 11.84 15.24 -44.90
N TYR A 36 11.51 14.96 -43.64
CA TYR A 36 10.88 13.71 -43.22
C TYR A 36 9.35 13.89 -43.17
N PRO A 37 8.59 13.25 -44.09
CA PRO A 37 7.14 13.22 -43.97
C PRO A 37 6.78 12.45 -42.69
N LEU A 38 5.91 13.04 -41.88
CA LEU A 38 5.42 12.39 -40.66
C LEU A 38 4.17 11.56 -40.97
N PRO A 39 4.15 10.26 -40.62
CA PRO A 39 2.92 9.48 -40.63
C PRO A 39 1.84 10.13 -39.75
N PRO A 40 0.54 9.84 -39.99
CA PRO A 40 -0.53 10.26 -39.09
C PRO A 40 -0.23 9.87 -37.64
N ASN A 41 -0.65 10.71 -36.71
CA ASN A 41 -0.50 10.51 -35.27
C ASN A 41 0.97 10.33 -34.82
N THR A 42 1.88 11.08 -35.46
CA THR A 42 3.28 11.16 -35.04
C THR A 42 3.74 12.61 -34.94
N VAL A 43 4.69 12.86 -34.04
CA VAL A 43 5.40 14.14 -33.91
C VAL A 43 6.90 13.93 -33.98
N ALA A 44 7.64 14.94 -34.45
CA ALA A 44 9.10 14.84 -34.58
C ALA A 44 9.83 14.95 -33.23
N ASN A 45 9.24 15.62 -32.25
CA ASN A 45 9.84 15.86 -30.95
C ASN A 45 9.73 14.61 -30.07
N ALA A 46 10.83 14.24 -29.42
CA ALA A 46 10.84 13.14 -28.46
C ALA A 46 10.08 13.52 -27.16
N PRO A 47 9.41 12.56 -26.51
CA PRO A 47 8.84 12.78 -25.19
C PRO A 47 9.95 13.03 -24.16
N THR A 48 9.89 14.18 -23.50
CA THR A 48 10.84 14.57 -22.44
C THR A 48 10.12 15.32 -21.32
N PRO A 49 10.58 15.21 -20.06
CA PRO A 49 11.63 14.31 -19.55
C PRO A 49 11.16 12.84 -19.50
N PRO A 50 12.03 11.85 -19.18
CA PRO A 50 11.60 10.46 -19.01
C PRO A 50 10.44 10.33 -18.01
N ALA A 51 9.51 9.41 -18.26
CA ALA A 51 8.39 9.15 -17.36
C ALA A 51 8.88 8.48 -16.07
N GLY A 52 8.42 8.99 -14.93
CA GLY A 52 8.66 8.39 -13.63
C GLY A 52 7.71 7.24 -13.32
N LEU A 53 7.77 6.77 -12.07
CA LEU A 53 6.84 5.77 -11.57
C LEU A 53 5.40 6.29 -11.62
N TYR A 54 4.49 5.47 -12.16
CA TYR A 54 3.07 5.81 -12.34
C TYR A 54 2.85 7.07 -13.18
N GLN A 55 3.70 7.26 -14.19
CA GLN A 55 3.56 8.34 -15.15
C GLN A 55 3.64 7.80 -16.56
N ARG A 56 3.02 8.54 -17.47
CA ARG A 56 3.08 8.27 -18.90
C ARG A 56 3.13 9.59 -19.66
N HIS A 57 3.74 9.56 -20.84
CA HIS A 57 3.66 10.67 -21.78
C HIS A 57 2.32 10.68 -22.48
N ARG A 58 1.70 11.86 -22.52
CA ARG A 58 0.54 12.17 -23.35
C ARG A 58 0.86 13.36 -24.22
N LEU A 59 0.43 13.36 -25.48
CA LEU A 59 0.49 14.54 -26.33
C LEU A 59 -0.67 15.46 -25.95
N SER A 60 -0.38 16.67 -25.49
CA SER A 60 -1.41 17.63 -25.09
C SER A 60 -2.19 18.10 -26.32
N PRO A 61 -3.54 17.98 -26.33
CA PRO A 61 -4.35 18.44 -27.45
C PRO A 61 -4.35 19.98 -27.57
N LEU A 62 -3.97 20.70 -26.51
CA LEU A 62 -3.94 22.17 -26.49
C LEU A 62 -2.62 22.72 -27.03
N SER A 63 -1.49 22.18 -26.60
CA SER A 63 -0.16 22.70 -26.97
C SER A 63 0.51 21.93 -28.10
N GLY A 64 0.06 20.70 -28.41
CA GLY A 64 0.74 19.82 -29.35
C GLY A 64 2.11 19.35 -28.86
N THR A 65 2.38 19.45 -27.56
CA THR A 65 3.64 19.02 -26.93
C THR A 65 3.42 17.86 -25.98
N TRP A 66 4.46 17.08 -25.74
CA TRP A 66 4.43 16.03 -24.73
C TRP A 66 4.28 16.63 -23.33
N GLU A 67 3.44 15.98 -22.52
CA GLU A 67 3.30 16.22 -21.10
C GLU A 67 3.39 14.90 -20.34
N LEU A 68 3.85 14.97 -19.10
CA LEU A 68 3.77 13.84 -18.18
C LEU A 68 2.44 13.90 -17.44
N VAL A 69 1.70 12.82 -17.50
CA VAL A 69 0.43 12.67 -16.79
C VAL A 69 0.50 11.46 -15.86
N PRO A 70 -0.27 11.46 -14.76
CA PRO A 70 -0.40 10.28 -13.92
C PRO A 70 -0.93 9.07 -14.70
N ASP A 71 -0.40 7.89 -14.40
CA ASP A 71 -0.85 6.63 -14.96
C ASP A 71 -0.84 5.56 -13.87
N TYR A 72 -1.97 5.45 -13.18
CA TYR A 72 -2.19 4.44 -12.15
C TYR A 72 -2.93 3.21 -12.70
N ARG A 73 -3.14 3.09 -14.02
CA ARG A 73 -3.84 1.93 -14.60
C ARG A 73 -3.11 0.64 -14.24
N GLY A 74 -3.86 -0.38 -13.83
CA GLY A 74 -3.29 -1.68 -13.44
C GLY A 74 -2.51 -1.68 -12.12
N VAL A 75 -2.44 -0.56 -11.40
CA VAL A 75 -1.78 -0.48 -10.08
C VAL A 75 -2.76 -0.89 -8.99
N MET A 76 -2.32 -1.68 -8.02
CA MET A 76 -3.14 -2.00 -6.85
C MET A 76 -3.28 -0.77 -5.95
N LEU A 77 -4.52 -0.42 -5.61
CA LEU A 77 -4.84 0.69 -4.71
C LEU A 77 -5.34 0.18 -3.38
N TYR A 78 -5.05 0.91 -2.31
CA TYR A 78 -5.50 0.59 -0.96
C TYR A 78 -6.16 1.80 -0.32
N SER A 79 -7.23 1.57 0.44
CA SER A 79 -7.87 2.59 1.26
C SER A 79 -6.97 2.92 2.45
N THR A 80 -6.56 4.17 2.61
CA THR A 80 -5.75 4.60 3.77
C THR A 80 -6.52 4.49 5.10
N ALA A 81 -7.86 4.54 5.04
CA ALA A 81 -8.72 4.37 6.22
C ALA A 81 -8.81 2.91 6.73
N THR A 82 -8.83 1.92 5.85
CA THR A 82 -9.14 0.52 6.22
C THR A 82 -8.05 -0.48 5.86
N ALA A 83 -7.01 -0.05 5.13
CA ALA A 83 -6.01 -0.92 4.53
C ALA A 83 -6.56 -1.99 3.57
N ALA A 84 -7.83 -1.90 3.16
CA ALA A 84 -8.42 -2.83 2.21
C ALA A 84 -8.01 -2.46 0.77
N PRO A 85 -7.84 -3.45 -0.13
CA PRO A 85 -7.67 -3.19 -1.55
C PRO A 85 -8.92 -2.53 -2.13
N ILE A 86 -8.72 -1.62 -3.08
CA ILE A 86 -9.76 -0.91 -3.82
C ILE A 86 -9.68 -1.30 -5.29
N ALA A 87 -10.83 -1.55 -5.91
CA ALA A 87 -10.91 -1.75 -7.35
C ALA A 87 -10.45 -0.48 -8.08
N ASN A 88 -9.40 -0.60 -8.90
CA ASN A 88 -8.84 0.53 -9.62
C ASN A 88 -9.57 0.72 -10.96
N THR A 89 -10.22 1.87 -11.11
CA THR A 89 -10.95 2.27 -12.32
C THR A 89 -10.38 3.54 -12.95
N LEU A 90 -9.16 3.93 -12.57
CA LEU A 90 -8.52 5.17 -13.04
C LEU A 90 -8.13 5.04 -14.52
N ALA A 91 -8.38 6.11 -15.28
CA ALA A 91 -7.93 6.27 -16.65
C ALA A 91 -6.57 6.97 -16.72
N LEU A 92 -6.02 7.09 -17.93
CA LEU A 92 -4.79 7.84 -18.18
C LEU A 92 -4.99 9.32 -17.81
N GLY A 93 -4.13 9.83 -16.94
CA GLY A 93 -4.15 11.21 -16.46
C GLY A 93 -5.02 11.43 -15.23
N ASP A 94 -5.76 10.43 -14.76
CA ASP A 94 -6.50 10.54 -13.50
C ASP A 94 -5.53 10.61 -12.31
N ALA A 95 -5.74 11.58 -11.43
CA ALA A 95 -5.01 11.67 -10.18
C ALA A 95 -5.40 10.53 -9.23
N LEU A 96 -4.48 10.15 -8.35
CA LEU A 96 -4.79 9.22 -7.28
C LEU A 96 -5.89 9.82 -6.37
N PRO A 97 -7.03 9.13 -6.15
CA PRO A 97 -8.10 9.68 -5.33
C PRO A 97 -7.67 9.92 -3.88
N GLN A 98 -8.29 10.91 -3.24
CA GLN A 98 -8.06 11.17 -1.82
C GLN A 98 -8.44 9.92 -1.00
N GLY A 99 -7.63 9.63 0.02
CA GLY A 99 -7.84 8.46 0.87
C GLY A 99 -7.39 7.14 0.24
N CYS A 100 -6.72 7.19 -0.93
CA CYS A 100 -6.11 6.03 -1.56
C CYS A 100 -4.58 6.12 -1.51
N THR A 101 -3.92 4.97 -1.54
CA THR A 101 -2.47 4.84 -1.66
C THR A 101 -2.11 3.66 -2.55
N THR A 102 -0.97 3.73 -3.24
CA THR A 102 -0.37 2.57 -3.93
C THR A 102 0.55 1.77 -2.99
N SER A 103 0.78 2.26 -1.77
CA SER A 103 1.61 1.59 -0.77
C SER A 103 0.84 0.38 -0.21
N GLN A 104 1.44 -0.80 -0.30
CA GLN A 104 0.85 -2.01 0.24
C GLN A 104 0.84 -1.98 1.78
N PRO A 105 -0.29 -2.31 2.43
CA PRO A 105 -0.37 -2.44 3.88
C PRO A 105 0.56 -3.54 4.42
N ILE A 106 0.94 -3.41 5.68
CA ILE A 106 1.72 -4.43 6.39
C ILE A 106 0.87 -5.68 6.56
N THR A 107 1.43 -6.84 6.23
CA THR A 107 0.77 -8.13 6.49
C THR A 107 1.08 -8.58 7.91
N PHE A 108 0.06 -8.95 8.68
CA PHE A 108 0.18 -9.44 10.04
C PHE A 108 -0.29 -10.89 10.14
N LEU A 109 0.34 -11.65 11.04
CA LEU A 109 -0.21 -12.91 11.53
C LEU A 109 -1.29 -12.62 12.58
N PRO A 110 -2.26 -13.53 12.80
CA PRO A 110 -3.29 -13.36 13.84
C PRO A 110 -2.72 -13.12 15.25
N SER A 111 -1.53 -13.67 15.55
CA SER A 111 -0.84 -13.53 16.83
C SER A 111 -0.07 -12.22 17.00
N ASP A 112 0.00 -11.37 15.97
CA ASP A 112 0.75 -10.12 16.06
C ASP A 112 -0.01 -9.03 16.83
N TYR A 113 -1.34 -9.18 16.97
CA TYR A 113 -2.25 -8.23 17.63
C TYR A 113 -1.98 -6.79 17.20
N ARG A 114 -1.97 -6.58 15.88
CA ARG A 114 -1.65 -5.30 15.25
C ARG A 114 -2.64 -4.96 14.15
N ARG A 115 -2.76 -3.67 13.88
CA ARG A 115 -3.51 -3.12 12.75
C ARG A 115 -2.64 -2.17 11.93
N ASN A 116 -3.04 -1.99 10.67
CA ASN A 116 -2.50 -0.93 9.84
C ASN A 116 -3.17 0.40 10.22
N VAL A 117 -2.35 1.44 10.35
CA VAL A 117 -2.79 2.84 10.49
C VAL A 117 -1.97 3.67 9.51
N TRP A 118 -2.65 4.48 8.69
CA TRP A 118 -1.97 5.36 7.74
C TRP A 118 -1.37 6.58 8.44
N ASP A 119 -0.06 6.79 8.27
CA ASP A 119 0.61 8.04 8.65
C ASP A 119 0.63 8.97 7.44
N ALA A 120 -0.27 9.97 7.45
CA ALA A 120 -0.40 10.92 6.35
C ALA A 120 0.82 11.84 6.19
N LEU A 121 1.59 12.08 7.25
CA LEU A 121 2.79 12.93 7.20
C LEU A 121 3.96 12.19 6.54
N ARG A 122 4.09 10.89 6.81
CA ARG A 122 5.12 10.03 6.20
C ARG A 122 4.70 9.37 4.90
N ALA A 123 3.42 9.47 4.55
CA ALA A 123 2.80 8.75 3.46
C ALA A 123 3.12 7.24 3.50
N SER A 124 2.99 6.64 4.69
CA SER A 124 3.32 5.23 4.90
C SER A 124 2.43 4.55 5.95
N TRP A 125 2.41 3.22 5.91
CA TRP A 125 1.70 2.40 6.89
C TRP A 125 2.51 2.27 8.19
N ARG A 126 1.83 2.43 9.32
CA ARG A 126 2.34 2.15 10.66
C ARG A 126 1.57 0.97 11.26
N ALA A 127 2.28 0.17 12.04
CA ALA A 127 1.71 -0.92 12.81
C ALA A 127 1.35 -0.43 14.22
N ASP A 128 0.07 -0.46 14.55
CA ASP A 128 -0.44 -0.08 15.86
C ASP A 128 -0.92 -1.32 16.62
N PRO A 129 -0.70 -1.42 17.93
CA PRO A 129 -1.28 -2.48 18.74
C PRO A 129 -2.81 -2.51 18.59
N ASP A 130 -3.38 -3.69 18.38
CA ASP A 130 -4.83 -3.89 18.34
C ASP A 130 -5.19 -5.28 18.86
N TYR A 131 -5.76 -5.29 20.06
CA TYR A 131 -6.23 -6.50 20.74
C TYR A 131 -7.77 -6.60 20.73
N SER A 132 -8.47 -5.78 19.95
CA SER A 132 -9.95 -5.72 19.96
C SER A 132 -10.64 -7.01 19.52
N ALA A 133 -9.96 -7.83 18.72
CA ALA A 133 -10.42 -9.15 18.30
C ALA A 133 -9.92 -10.30 19.18
N ALA A 134 -8.99 -10.04 20.11
CA ALA A 134 -8.42 -11.05 20.98
C ALA A 134 -9.31 -11.27 22.22
N LEU A 135 -9.35 -12.51 22.70
CA LEU A 135 -9.72 -12.76 24.09
C LEU A 135 -8.53 -12.40 24.97
N VAL A 136 -8.82 -11.70 26.05
CA VAL A 136 -7.83 -11.28 27.03
C VAL A 136 -8.37 -11.55 28.43
N TRP A 137 -7.48 -11.92 29.34
CA TRP A 137 -7.80 -12.34 30.70
C TRP A 137 -7.15 -11.41 31.71
N GLU A 138 -7.85 -11.14 32.81
CA GLU A 138 -7.29 -10.42 33.95
C GLU A 138 -6.29 -11.29 34.69
N LYS A 139 -5.02 -10.85 34.77
CA LYS A 139 -3.94 -11.60 35.44
C LYS A 139 -4.23 -11.89 36.92
N ALA A 140 -5.02 -11.04 37.58
CA ALA A 140 -5.32 -11.18 39.01
C ALA A 140 -6.33 -12.30 39.32
N THR A 141 -7.22 -12.62 38.37
CA THR A 141 -8.38 -13.49 38.63
C THR A 141 -8.52 -14.64 37.64
N GLY A 142 -7.89 -14.53 36.47
CA GLY A 142 -8.14 -15.44 35.34
C GLY A 142 -9.48 -15.21 34.65
N ALA A 143 -10.25 -14.18 35.03
CA ALA A 143 -11.51 -13.87 34.37
C ALA A 143 -11.27 -13.29 32.96
N ILE A 144 -12.17 -13.58 32.02
CA ILE A 144 -12.17 -12.92 30.71
C ILE A 144 -12.50 -11.45 30.92
N ALA A 145 -11.64 -10.56 30.39
CA ALA A 145 -11.86 -9.13 30.45
C ALA A 145 -12.78 -8.64 29.31
N PRO A 146 -13.40 -7.45 29.47
CA PRO A 146 -14.16 -6.83 28.39
C PRO A 146 -13.32 -6.61 27.13
N ARG A 147 -13.98 -6.64 25.96
CA ARG A 147 -13.29 -6.38 24.68
C ARG A 147 -12.69 -4.99 24.66
N LEU A 148 -11.42 -4.93 24.27
CA LEU A 148 -10.68 -3.68 24.11
C LEU A 148 -11.15 -2.94 22.85
N THR A 149 -11.07 -1.62 22.89
CA THR A 149 -11.28 -0.78 21.70
C THR A 149 -10.16 -1.00 20.69
N ALA A 150 -10.48 -0.88 19.41
CA ALA A 150 -9.49 -1.04 18.34
C ALA A 150 -8.38 0.00 18.46
N GLY A 151 -7.13 -0.43 18.29
CA GLY A 151 -5.94 0.43 18.45
C GLY A 151 -5.46 0.62 19.90
N THR A 152 -6.09 -0.04 20.88
CA THR A 152 -5.64 0.00 22.27
C THR A 152 -4.54 -1.04 22.52
N ALA A 153 -3.41 -0.59 23.06
CA ALA A 153 -2.35 -1.48 23.53
C ALA A 153 -2.84 -2.35 24.69
N LEU A 154 -2.31 -3.58 24.80
CA LEU A 154 -2.67 -4.48 25.89
C LEU A 154 -2.30 -3.85 27.24
N PRO A 155 -3.28 -3.58 28.12
CA PRO A 155 -3.00 -3.08 29.46
C PRO A 155 -2.18 -4.10 30.26
N GLY A 156 -1.25 -3.64 31.10
CA GLY A 156 -0.30 -4.51 31.80
C GLY A 156 -0.93 -5.53 32.76
N GLN A 157 -2.15 -5.27 33.23
CA GLN A 157 -2.95 -6.17 34.07
C GLN A 157 -3.67 -7.28 33.29
N LEU A 158 -3.63 -7.26 31.95
CA LEU A 158 -4.27 -8.24 31.08
C LEU A 158 -3.23 -9.12 30.38
N THR A 159 -3.66 -10.31 29.97
CA THR A 159 -2.85 -11.26 29.19
C THR A 159 -3.68 -11.88 28.07
N THR A 160 -3.05 -12.27 26.96
CA THR A 160 -3.67 -13.10 25.90
C THR A 160 -3.52 -14.60 26.16
N VAL A 161 -2.89 -14.98 27.27
CA VAL A 161 -2.72 -16.39 27.65
C VAL A 161 -3.94 -16.83 28.44
N ALA A 162 -4.67 -17.81 27.91
CA ALA A 162 -5.83 -18.37 28.60
C ALA A 162 -5.42 -19.08 29.90
N PRO A 163 -6.19 -18.94 30.98
CA PRO A 163 -5.98 -19.69 32.21
C PRO A 163 -6.26 -21.19 32.00
N PRO A 164 -5.66 -22.07 32.83
CA PRO A 164 -5.98 -23.50 32.86
C PRO A 164 -7.47 -23.77 33.11
N VAL A 165 -8.03 -24.78 32.45
CA VAL A 165 -9.48 -25.09 32.43
C VAL A 165 -9.98 -25.81 33.69
N SER A 166 -9.08 -26.40 34.49
CA SER A 166 -9.43 -27.22 35.65
C SER A 166 -8.48 -26.92 36.80
N THR A 167 -8.96 -26.24 37.85
CA THR A 167 -8.13 -25.92 39.01
C THR A 167 -8.85 -26.18 40.32
N ASP A 168 -8.48 -27.29 40.98
CA ASP A 168 -8.51 -27.39 42.44
C ASP A 168 -7.35 -26.53 42.97
N GLY A 169 -7.62 -25.26 43.26
CA GLY A 169 -6.59 -24.31 43.70
C GLY A 169 -6.87 -22.86 43.29
N THR A 170 -5.97 -21.97 43.70
CA THR A 170 -5.98 -20.55 43.35
C THR A 170 -5.10 -20.30 42.14
N LEU A 171 -5.64 -19.65 41.11
CA LEU A 171 -4.89 -19.22 39.94
C LEU A 171 -4.00 -18.02 40.28
N VAL A 172 -2.72 -18.12 39.92
CA VAL A 172 -1.73 -17.05 40.11
C VAL A 172 -0.95 -16.85 38.82
N TRP A 173 -0.95 -15.61 38.32
CA TRP A 173 -0.13 -15.21 37.18
C TRP A 173 1.34 -15.05 37.58
N ASP A 174 2.24 -15.70 36.85
CA ASP A 174 3.69 -15.54 36.98
C ASP A 174 4.18 -14.52 35.94
N GLU A 175 4.57 -13.33 36.39
CA GLU A 175 5.04 -12.26 35.52
C GLU A 175 6.44 -12.56 34.93
N GLY A 176 7.27 -13.37 35.58
CA GLY A 176 8.60 -13.72 35.07
C GLY A 176 8.52 -14.75 33.94
N ALA A 177 7.65 -15.76 34.11
CA ALA A 177 7.44 -16.81 33.13
C ALA A 177 6.35 -16.48 32.09
N GLN A 178 5.58 -15.39 32.28
CA GLN A 178 4.43 -15.01 31.46
C GLN A 178 3.43 -16.16 31.27
N THR A 179 3.14 -16.87 32.36
CA THR A 179 2.26 -18.03 32.37
C THR A 179 1.41 -18.09 33.63
N TRP A 180 0.36 -18.92 33.58
CA TRP A 180 -0.47 -19.23 34.74
C TRP A 180 0.15 -20.35 35.58
N SER A 181 0.04 -20.21 36.89
CA SER A 181 0.34 -21.26 37.87
C SER A 181 -0.89 -21.52 38.75
N VAL A 182 -1.01 -22.75 39.24
CA VAL A 182 -2.09 -23.15 40.15
C VAL A 182 -1.46 -23.42 41.51
N GLN A 183 -1.83 -22.63 42.50
CA GLN A 183 -1.41 -22.86 43.88
C GLN A 183 -2.51 -23.67 44.60
N PRO A 184 -2.15 -24.70 45.37
CA PRO A 184 -3.14 -25.46 46.12
C PRO A 184 -3.85 -24.56 47.14
N ASN A 185 -5.18 -24.71 47.27
CA ASN A 185 -5.93 -24.02 48.32
C ASN A 185 -5.46 -24.56 49.67
N VAL A 186 -4.95 -23.68 50.53
CA VAL A 186 -4.57 -24.06 51.90
C VAL A 186 -5.85 -24.28 52.69
N SER A 187 -6.42 -25.49 52.63
CA SER A 187 -7.44 -25.92 53.59
C SER A 187 -6.73 -26.32 54.89
N ASP A 188 -7.01 -25.56 55.96
CA ASP A 188 -6.70 -25.78 57.37
C ASP A 188 -5.96 -27.08 57.71
N THR A 189 -4.64 -27.00 57.90
CA THR A 189 -3.97 -27.95 58.81
C THR A 189 -4.32 -27.54 60.24
N ALA A 190 -5.54 -27.89 60.67
CA ALA A 190 -5.89 -27.94 62.07
C ALA A 190 -4.96 -28.94 62.77
N THR A 191 -4.22 -28.42 63.74
CA THR A 191 -3.73 -29.07 64.97
C THR A 191 -3.92 -30.59 65.10
N VAL A 192 -2.80 -31.30 65.29
CA VAL A 192 -2.69 -32.41 66.24
C VAL A 192 -1.45 -32.18 67.10
#